data_AF-A0A967GZ09-F1
#
_entry.id   AF-A0A967GZ09-F1
#
_cell.length_a   1.000
_cell.length_b   1.000
_cell.length_c   1.000
_cell.angle_alpha   90.00
_cell.angle_beta   90.00
_cell.angle_gamma   90.00
#
_symmetry.space_group_name_H-M   'P 1'
#
loop_
_entity.id
_entity.type
_entity.pdbx_description
1 polymer ?
#
loop_
_entity_poly.entity_id
_entity_poly.type
_entity_poly.pdbx_seq_one_letter_code
_entity_poly.pdbx_strand_id
1 'polypeptide(L)' 'MKSRPAGQVTFPSGRVFHVDLALTWADQARGYMGRREILPEEGMLFVYDRPGVRKFWMKNCLT' A
#
# COMPACT_ATOMS: atom_id res chain seq x y z
N MET A 1 3.86 -18.10 3.85
CA MET A 1 3.48 -16.68 3.76
C MET A 1 4.27 -16.06 2.62
N LYS A 2 3.66 -15.82 1.45
CA LYS A 2 4.41 -15.23 0.32
C LYS A 2 4.65 -13.75 0.62
N SER A 3 5.92 -13.34 0.57
CA SER A 3 6.30 -11.93 0.65
C SER A 3 5.65 -11.17 -0.50
N ARG A 4 5.05 -10.01 -0.23
CA ARG A 4 4.53 -9.13 -1.29
C ARG A 4 5.72 -8.49 -2.01
N PRO A 5 5.58 -8.17 -3.30
CA PRO A 5 6.57 -7.34 -3.97
C PRO A 5 6.69 -6.01 -3.22
N ALA A 6 7.93 -5.61 -2.92
CA ALA A 6 8.24 -4.42 -2.14
C ALA A 6 9.00 -3.41 -3.00
N GLY A 7 8.89 -2.13 -2.65
CA GLY A 7 9.60 -1.03 -3.29
C GLY A 7 9.93 0.08 -2.31
N GLN A 8 10.58 1.14 -2.80
CA GLN A 8 10.97 2.31 -2.02
C GLN A 8 10.41 3.58 -2.68
N VAL A 9 9.83 4.47 -1.88
CA VAL A 9 9.38 5.80 -2.32
C VAL A 9 10.21 6.85 -1.60
N THR A 10 10.92 7.68 -2.36
CA THR A 10 11.72 8.80 -1.84
C THR A 10 11.02 10.10 -2.18
N PHE A 11 10.70 10.87 -1.15
CA PHE A 11 10.09 12.20 -1.28
C PHE A 11 11.16 13.27 -1.51
N PRO A 12 10.82 14.43 -2.10
CA PRO A 12 11.78 15.54 -2.29
C PRO A 12 12.42 16.04 -0.98
N SER A 13 11.78 15.82 0.17
CA SER A 13 12.33 16.12 1.48
C SER A 13 13.45 15.17 1.94
N GLY A 14 13.73 14.11 1.18
CA GLY A 14 14.64 13.04 1.58
C GLY A 14 14.00 11.95 2.44
N ARG A 15 12.72 12.10 2.82
CA ARG A 15 12.00 11.06 3.57
C ARG A 15 11.76 9.83 2.68
N VAL A 16 12.02 8.65 3.24
CA VAL A 16 11.92 7.37 2.56
C VAL A 16 10.80 6.54 3.18
N PHE A 17 10.06 5.83 2.32
CA PHE A 17 9.11 4.80 2.73
C PHE A 17 9.43 3.47 2.05
N HIS A 18 9.35 2.39 2.82
CA HIS A 18 9.36 1.01 2.31
C HIS A 18 7.91 0.58 2.08
N VAL A 19 7.56 0.26 0.83
CA VAL A 19 6.17 0.06 0.44
C VAL A 19 5.92 -1.35 -0.09
N ASP A 20 4.81 -1.95 0.31
CA ASP A 20 4.25 -3.09 -0.43
C ASP A 20 3.59 -2.60 -1.72
N LEU A 21 3.73 -3.36 -2.81
CA LEU A 21 3.09 -3.04 -4.08
C LEU A 21 1.77 -3.77 -4.24
N ALA A 22 0.68 -3.02 -4.41
CA ALA A 22 -0.63 -3.55 -4.76
C ALA A 22 -0.82 -3.52 -6.29
N LEU A 23 -0.28 -4.57 -6.94
CA LEU A 23 -0.21 -4.68 -8.41
C LEU A 23 -1.44 -5.33 -9.03
N THR A 24 -2.08 -6.25 -8.32
CA THR A 24 -3.28 -6.94 -8.81
C THR A 24 -4.53 -6.38 -8.16
N TRP A 25 -5.68 -6.60 -8.79
CA TRP A 25 -6.97 -6.25 -8.21
C TRP A 25 -7.18 -6.90 -6.83
N ALA A 26 -6.70 -8.14 -6.64
CA ALA A 26 -6.78 -8.82 -5.35
C ALA A 26 -5.91 -8.16 -4.27
N ASP A 27 -4.72 -7.67 -4.64
CA ASP A 27 -3.86 -6.94 -3.70
C ASP A 27 -4.47 -5.58 -3.32
N GLN A 28 -5.02 -4.87 -4.31
CA GLN A 28 -5.68 -3.57 -4.14
C GLN A 28 -6.94 -3.68 -3.28
N ALA A 29 -7.80 -4.68 -3.56
CA ALA A 29 -9.02 -4.91 -2.79
C ALA A 29 -8.73 -5.27 -1.33
N ARG A 30 -7.64 -6.01 -1.08
CA ARG A 30 -7.20 -6.37 0.27
C ARG A 30 -6.59 -5.19 1.01
N GLY A 31 -5.77 -4.37 0.36
CA GLY A 31 -5.10 -3.23 1.01
C GLY A 31 -4.44 -3.62 2.34
N TYR A 32 -4.76 -2.85 3.39
CA TYR A 32 -4.27 -3.06 4.76
C TYR A 32 -5.14 -3.95 5.64
N MET A 33 -6.13 -4.65 5.08
CA MET A 33 -7.00 -5.53 5.86
C MET A 33 -6.21 -6.49 6.76
N GLY A 34 -6.57 -6.48 8.04
CA GLY A 34 -5.98 -7.37 9.05
C GLY A 34 -4.56 -7.03 9.50
N ARG A 35 -3.95 -5.94 9.03
CA ARG A 35 -2.70 -5.45 9.65
C ARG A 35 -3.01 -4.85 11.01
N ARG A 36 -2.28 -5.31 12.02
CA ARG A 36 -2.37 -4.82 13.41
C ARG A 36 -1.59 -3.55 13.64
N GLU A 37 -0.51 -3.36 12.89
CA GLU A 37 0.41 -2.24 13.05
C GLU A 37 0.92 -1.82 11.66
N ILE A 38 1.28 -0.54 11.54
CA ILE A 38 1.94 0.05 10.37
C ILE A 38 3.06 0.95 10.91
N LEU A 39 4.31 0.66 10.54
CA LEU A 39 5.44 1.46 11.02
C LEU A 39 5.48 2.85 10.36
N PRO A 40 6.10 3.86 10.97
CA PRO A 40 6.11 5.25 10.46
C PRO A 40 6.69 5.46 9.05
N GLU A 41 7.49 4.51 8.57
CA GLU A 41 8.15 4.52 7.25
C GLU A 41 7.72 3.33 6.39
N GLU A 42 6.62 2.67 6.75
CA GLU A 42 5.98 1.65 5.95
C GLU A 42 4.79 2.22 5.17
N GLY A 43 4.54 1.65 4.00
CA GLY A 43 3.45 2.07 3.14
C GLY A 43 2.94 0.96 2.23
N MET A 44 1.90 1.30 1.48
CA MET A 44 1.42 0.49 0.38
C MET A 44 1.20 1.39 -0.83
N LEU A 45 1.75 1.00 -1.97
CA LEU A 45 1.61 1.72 -3.23
C LEU A 45 0.61 0.99 -4.11
N PHE A 46 -0.52 1.65 -4.38
CA PHE A 46 -1.56 1.17 -5.29
C PHE A 46 -1.22 1.62 -6.71
N VAL A 47 -0.83 0.67 -7.56
CA VAL A 47 -0.41 0.95 -8.94
C VAL A 47 -1.58 0.69 -9.89
N TYR A 48 -1.92 1.70 -10.70
CA TYR A 48 -2.96 1.61 -11.71
C TYR A 48 -2.36 1.88 -13.10
N ASP A 49 -2.84 1.16 -14.09
CA ASP A 49 -2.45 1.28 -15.50
C ASP A 49 -2.91 2.61 -16.13
N ARG A 50 -4.03 3.14 -15.65
CA ARG A 50 -4.63 4.38 -16.15
C ARG A 50 -4.97 5.35 -15.03
N PRO A 51 -4.84 6.66 -15.26
CA PRO A 51 -5.34 7.66 -14.33
C PRO A 51 -6.87 7.58 -14.20
N GLY A 52 -7.39 7.97 -13.04
CA GLY A 52 -8.83 8.05 -12.82
C GLY A 52 -9.20 8.05 -11.34
N VAL A 53 -10.47 8.31 -11.07
CA VAL A 53 -11.00 8.27 -9.71
C VAL A 53 -10.97 6.83 -9.18
N ARG A 54 -10.47 6.65 -7.97
CA ARG A 54 -10.44 5.38 -7.24
C ARG A 54 -11.16 5.57 -5.92
N LYS A 55 -12.02 4.63 -5.57
CA LYS A 55 -12.75 4.64 -4.30
C LYS A 55 -12.04 3.71 -3.34
N PHE A 56 -11.72 4.23 -2.17
CA PHE A 56 -11.13 3.48 -1.08
C PHE A 56 -12.11 3.40 0.08
N TRP A 57 -12.01 2.33 0.85
CA TRP A 57 -12.73 2.14 2.10
C TRP A 57 -11.81 1.46 3.11
N MET A 58 -12.18 1.53 4.39
CA MET A 58 -11.39 0.99 5.50
C MET A 58 -11.97 -0.31 6.03
N LYS A 59 -12.67 -1.08 5.19
CA LYS A 59 -13.25 -2.36 5.61
C LYS A 59 -12.13 -3.24 6.17
N ASN A 60 -12.23 -3.65 7.42
CA ASN A 60 -11.27 -4.49 8.14
C ASN A 60 -9.83 -3.92 8.25
N CYS A 61 -9.64 -2.61 8.08
CA CYS A 61 -8.42 -1.94 8.55
C CYS A 61 -8.53 -1.78 10.07
N LEU A 62 -7.50 -2.20 10.79
CA LEU A 62 -7.48 -2.10 12.25
C LEU A 62 -7.05 -0.68 12.63
N THR A 63 -7.67 -0.13 13.69
CA THR A 63 -7.36 1.19 14.26
C THR A 63 -5.98 1.25 14.86
#